data_AF-A0A6A5TTH1-F1
#
_entry.id   AF-A0A6A5TTH1-F1
#
_cell.length_a   1.000
_cell.length_b   1.000
_cell.length_c   1.000
_cell.angle_alpha   90.00
_cell.angle_beta   90.00
_cell.angle_gamma   90.00
#
_symmetry.space_group_name_H-M   'P 1'
#
loop_
_entity.id
_entity.type
_entity.pdbx_description
1 polymer ?
#
loop_
_entity_poly.entity_id
_entity_poly.type
_entity_poly.pdbx_seq_one_letter_code
_entity_poly.pdbx_strand_id
1 'polypeptide(L)'
;RKVSKLNQTIHQLSIRSVLAEHENVRLKEALINERQRRKRGRALPLEAEEEYHGGAVFWSPRKVKEARDRQHQQGLEEEQLQQQKAEAARVRIEKRQKKLQAVQQRRTARAAARLIRQEEKAREAADRASRQAARRTQQRLQQAQKAAQRGKRRLLKASTKAGLKKRVATQREGSSEASGAAAALPPSQSRHGRAIKLPAKYR
;
A
#
# COMPACT_ATOMS: atom_id res chain seq x y z
N ARG A 1 -46.63 14.38 -8.81
CA ARG A 1 -45.81 13.58 -9.78
C ARG A 1 -44.70 12.75 -9.11
N LYS A 2 -43.86 13.33 -8.22
CA LYS A 2 -42.76 12.59 -7.55
C LYS A 2 -43.22 11.43 -6.66
N VAL A 3 -44.30 11.60 -5.89
CA VAL A 3 -44.85 10.57 -4.97
C VAL A 3 -45.37 9.34 -5.74
N SER A 4 -46.07 9.53 -6.85
CA SER A 4 -46.53 8.42 -7.70
C SER A 4 -45.37 7.60 -8.29
N LYS A 5 -44.29 8.26 -8.70
CA LYS A 5 -43.07 7.58 -9.17
C LYS A 5 -42.40 6.77 -8.06
N LEU A 6 -42.35 7.30 -6.83
CA LEU A 6 -41.82 6.59 -5.67
C LEU A 6 -42.65 5.34 -5.34
N ASN A 7 -43.98 5.48 -5.30
CA ASN A 7 -44.88 4.35 -5.06
C ASN A 7 -44.68 3.26 -6.13
N GLN A 8 -44.58 3.64 -7.41
CA GLN A 8 -44.31 2.70 -8.49
C GLN A 8 -42.97 1.96 -8.29
N THR A 9 -41.90 2.65 -7.88
CA THR A 9 -40.62 2.01 -7.59
C THR A 9 -40.70 1.07 -6.38
N ILE A 10 -41.44 1.44 -5.34
CA ILE A 10 -41.65 0.59 -4.16
C ILE A 10 -42.40 -0.69 -4.56
N HIS A 11 -43.47 -0.56 -5.35
CA HIS A 11 -44.20 -1.72 -5.86
C HIS A 11 -43.32 -2.63 -6.72
N GLN A 12 -42.50 -2.07 -7.62
CA GLN A 12 -41.57 -2.84 -8.43
C GLN A 12 -40.52 -3.57 -7.60
N LEU A 13 -39.95 -2.91 -6.58
CA LEU A 13 -38.98 -3.52 -5.68
C LEU A 13 -39.62 -4.64 -4.84
N SER A 14 -40.85 -4.44 -4.37
CA SER A 14 -41.61 -5.46 -3.65
C SER A 14 -41.84 -6.70 -4.51
N ILE A 15 -42.31 -6.53 -5.75
CA ILE A 15 -42.49 -7.65 -6.70
C ILE A 15 -41.17 -8.38 -6.94
N ARG A 16 -40.08 -7.64 -7.15
CA ARG A 16 -38.75 -8.24 -7.35
C ARG A 16 -38.27 -9.02 -6.13
N SER A 17 -38.50 -8.52 -4.92
CA SER A 17 -38.17 -9.23 -3.68
C SER A 17 -38.91 -10.56 -3.60
N VAL A 18 -40.23 -10.53 -3.81
CA VAL A 18 -41.09 -11.73 -3.76
C VAL A 18 -40.66 -12.75 -4.82
N LEU A 19 -40.40 -12.32 -6.05
CA LEU A 19 -39.91 -13.22 -7.11
C LEU A 19 -38.56 -13.84 -6.75
N ALA A 20 -37.61 -13.04 -6.24
CA ALA A 20 -36.31 -13.53 -5.80
C ALA A 20 -36.44 -14.52 -4.65
N GLU A 21 -37.34 -14.30 -3.69
CA GLU A 21 -37.63 -15.23 -2.60
C GLU A 21 -38.15 -16.56 -3.13
N HIS A 22 -39.14 -16.54 -4.03
CA HIS A 22 -39.67 -17.77 -4.65
C HIS A 22 -38.63 -18.50 -5.51
N GLU A 23 -37.79 -17.78 -6.24
CA GLU A 23 -36.65 -18.37 -6.97
C GLU A 23 -35.68 -19.06 -6.01
N ASN A 24 -35.31 -18.40 -4.91
CA ASN A 24 -34.46 -19.00 -3.90
C ASN A 24 -35.07 -20.28 -3.30
N VAL A 25 -36.38 -20.28 -3.03
CA VAL A 25 -37.08 -21.48 -2.55
C VAL A 25 -37.02 -22.60 -3.58
N ARG A 26 -37.40 -22.32 -4.84
CA ARG A 26 -37.37 -23.32 -5.93
C ARG A 26 -35.96 -23.86 -6.19
N LEU A 27 -34.93 -23.02 -6.10
CA LEU A 27 -33.54 -23.45 -6.23
C LEU A 27 -33.10 -24.36 -5.07
N LYS A 28 -33.51 -24.05 -3.84
CA LYS A 28 -33.26 -24.93 -2.67
C LYS A 28 -33.94 -26.27 -2.85
N GLU A 29 -35.19 -26.29 -3.28
CA GLU A 29 -35.93 -27.53 -3.56
C GLU A 29 -35.28 -28.33 -4.68
N ALA A 30 -34.92 -27.68 -5.79
CA ALA A 30 -34.20 -28.32 -6.89
C ALA A 30 -32.89 -28.94 -6.41
N LEU A 31 -32.11 -28.24 -5.57
CA LEU A 31 -30.89 -28.76 -4.97
C LEU A 31 -31.15 -29.99 -4.09
N ILE A 32 -32.20 -29.96 -3.26
CA ILE A 32 -32.57 -31.10 -2.40
C ILE A 32 -32.96 -32.30 -3.27
N ASN A 33 -33.80 -32.10 -4.28
CA ASN A 33 -34.24 -33.14 -5.20
C ASN A 33 -33.07 -33.75 -5.97
N GLU A 34 -32.15 -32.91 -6.43
CA GLU A 34 -30.92 -33.30 -7.11
C GLU A 34 -30.02 -34.16 -6.22
N ARG A 35 -29.80 -33.72 -4.97
CA ARG A 35 -29.07 -34.49 -3.95
C ARG A 35 -29.74 -35.82 -3.65
N GLN A 36 -31.06 -35.84 -3.51
CA GLN A 36 -31.81 -37.08 -3.29
C GLN A 36 -31.68 -38.03 -4.49
N ARG A 37 -31.78 -37.52 -5.72
CA ARG A 37 -31.58 -38.30 -6.94
C ARG A 37 -30.17 -38.92 -6.96
N ARG A 38 -29.14 -38.15 -6.62
CA ARG A 38 -27.75 -38.66 -6.48
C ARG A 38 -27.60 -39.70 -5.38
N LYS A 39 -28.41 -39.66 -4.32
CA LYS A 39 -28.43 -40.68 -3.25
C LYS A 39 -29.13 -41.97 -3.68
N ARG A 40 -30.22 -41.90 -4.45
CA ARG A 40 -31.01 -43.06 -4.89
C ARG A 40 -30.21 -44.07 -5.75
N GLY A 41 -29.25 -43.60 -6.54
CA GLY A 41 -28.42 -44.46 -7.39
C GLY A 41 -27.14 -44.98 -6.71
N ARG A 42 -26.88 -44.65 -5.44
CA ARG A 42 -25.69 -45.12 -4.73
C ARG A 42 -25.97 -46.49 -4.11
N ALA A 43 -25.08 -47.43 -4.39
CA ALA A 43 -25.09 -48.73 -3.73
C ALA A 43 -24.87 -48.54 -2.22
N LEU A 44 -25.61 -49.31 -1.41
CA LEU A 44 -25.37 -49.37 0.03
C LEU A 44 -24.03 -50.09 0.27
N PRO A 45 -23.14 -49.52 1.10
CA PRO A 45 -21.89 -50.18 1.45
C PRO A 45 -22.20 -51.33 2.41
N LEU A 46 -22.44 -52.52 1.84
CA LEU A 46 -22.60 -53.76 2.57
C LEU A 46 -21.23 -54.43 2.66
N GLU A 47 -20.77 -54.72 3.88
CA GLU A 47 -19.52 -55.44 4.10
C GLU A 47 -19.75 -56.94 3.91
N ALA A 48 -19.04 -57.54 2.96
CA ALA A 48 -18.97 -58.98 2.79
C ALA A 48 -18.28 -59.64 3.99
N GLU A 49 -18.72 -60.85 4.35
CA GLU A 49 -17.96 -61.71 5.27
C GLU A 49 -16.67 -62.17 4.57
N GLU A 50 -15.62 -62.47 5.34
CA GLU A 50 -14.26 -62.74 4.83
C GLU A 50 -14.21 -63.98 3.90
N GLU A 51 -15.17 -64.90 4.01
CA GLU A 51 -15.30 -66.11 3.18
C GLU A 51 -16.38 -65.94 2.09
N TYR A 52 -16.05 -65.20 1.02
CA TYR A 52 -16.92 -65.06 -0.14
C TYR A 52 -16.67 -66.18 -1.17
N HIS A 53 -17.61 -67.10 -1.31
CA HIS A 53 -17.52 -68.25 -2.23
C HIS A 53 -18.14 -68.03 -3.63
N GLY A 54 -18.30 -66.77 -4.09
CA GLY A 54 -18.64 -66.49 -5.49
C GLY A 54 -20.10 -66.68 -5.91
N GLY A 55 -21.06 -66.50 -4.99
CA GLY A 55 -22.50 -66.61 -5.27
C GLY A 55 -23.30 -65.31 -5.01
N ALA A 56 -24.61 -65.36 -5.26
CA ALA A 56 -25.53 -64.30 -4.85
C ALA A 56 -25.67 -64.27 -3.32
N VAL A 57 -25.39 -63.14 -2.69
CA VAL A 57 -25.47 -62.97 -1.23
C VAL A 57 -26.82 -62.37 -0.87
N PHE A 58 -27.62 -63.09 -0.09
CA PHE A 58 -28.86 -62.57 0.46
C PHE A 58 -28.58 -61.84 1.78
N TRP A 59 -28.88 -60.54 1.81
CA TRP A 59 -28.64 -59.72 2.99
C TRP A 59 -29.86 -59.73 3.91
N SER A 60 -29.62 -60.00 5.21
CA SER A 60 -30.68 -59.86 6.20
C SER A 60 -31.10 -58.39 6.36
N PRO A 61 -32.37 -58.10 6.69
CA PRO A 61 -32.83 -56.73 6.93
C PRO A 61 -32.01 -55.97 7.98
N ARG A 62 -31.42 -56.69 8.95
CA ARG A 62 -30.53 -56.12 9.98
C ARG A 62 -29.25 -55.56 9.37
N LYS A 63 -28.56 -56.31 8.50
CA LYS A 63 -27.34 -55.87 7.81
C LYS A 63 -27.59 -54.66 6.90
N VAL A 64 -28.74 -54.63 6.22
CA VAL A 64 -29.15 -53.48 5.40
C VAL A 64 -29.37 -52.23 6.26
N LYS A 65 -29.93 -52.37 7.47
CA LYS A 65 -30.11 -51.26 8.41
C LYS A 65 -28.75 -50.74 8.90
N GLU A 66 -27.84 -51.62 9.31
CA GLU A 66 -26.49 -51.24 9.76
C GLU A 66 -25.72 -50.47 8.67
N ALA A 67 -25.76 -50.92 7.41
CA ALA A 67 -25.12 -50.22 6.29
C ALA A 67 -25.68 -48.81 6.08
N ARG A 68 -27.00 -48.63 6.22
CA ARG A 68 -27.65 -47.31 6.15
C ARG A 68 -27.22 -46.41 7.31
N ASP A 69 -27.16 -46.95 8.52
CA ASP A 69 -26.76 -46.21 9.72
C ASP A 69 -25.31 -45.73 9.60
N ARG A 70 -24.39 -46.58 9.11
CA ARG A 70 -22.99 -46.20 8.83
C ARG A 70 -22.90 -45.13 7.77
N GLN A 71 -23.62 -45.27 6.66
CA GLN A 71 -23.62 -44.25 5.60
C GLN A 71 -24.13 -42.90 6.12
N HIS A 72 -25.14 -42.91 6.99
CA HIS A 72 -25.63 -41.71 7.64
C HIS A 72 -24.57 -41.07 8.55
N GLN A 73 -23.89 -41.88 9.38
CA GLN A 73 -22.80 -41.41 10.24
C GLN A 73 -21.65 -40.80 9.43
N GLN A 74 -21.18 -41.48 8.39
CA GLN A 74 -20.15 -40.96 7.47
C GLN A 74 -20.56 -39.61 6.86
N GLY A 75 -21.82 -39.48 6.44
CA GLY A 75 -22.34 -38.21 5.92
C GLY A 75 -22.29 -37.07 6.94
N LEU A 76 -22.64 -37.34 8.20
CA LEU A 76 -22.55 -36.36 9.28
C LEU A 76 -21.10 -35.97 9.57
N GLU A 77 -20.18 -36.94 9.61
CA GLU A 77 -18.74 -36.70 9.81
C GLU A 77 -18.15 -35.86 8.68
N GLU A 78 -18.47 -36.18 7.42
CA GLU A 78 -18.06 -35.38 6.27
C GLU A 78 -18.59 -33.95 6.33
N GLU A 79 -19.85 -33.76 6.72
CA GLU A 79 -20.44 -32.42 6.89
C GLU A 79 -19.73 -31.63 8.00
N GLN A 80 -19.45 -32.26 9.15
CA GLN A 80 -18.68 -31.64 10.24
C GLN A 80 -17.26 -31.26 9.78
N LEU A 81 -16.57 -32.15 9.06
CA LEU A 81 -15.24 -31.87 8.51
C LEU A 81 -15.27 -30.71 7.50
N GLN A 82 -16.32 -30.63 6.67
CA GLN A 82 -16.50 -29.50 5.76
C GLN A 82 -16.73 -28.19 6.51
N GLN A 83 -17.55 -28.20 7.57
CA GLN A 83 -17.78 -27.05 8.42
C GLN A 83 -16.48 -26.57 9.09
N GLN A 84 -15.71 -27.48 9.70
CA GLN A 84 -14.41 -27.16 10.30
C GLN A 84 -13.42 -26.59 9.27
N LYS A 85 -13.37 -27.15 8.05
CA LYS A 85 -12.54 -26.61 6.96
C LYS A 85 -12.97 -25.21 6.55
N ALA A 86 -14.28 -24.95 6.48
CA ALA A 86 -14.83 -23.64 6.15
C ALA A 86 -14.50 -22.60 7.23
N GLU A 87 -14.64 -22.97 8.51
CA GLU A 87 -14.25 -22.13 9.64
C GLU A 87 -12.75 -21.83 9.65
N ALA A 88 -11.91 -22.86 9.45
CA ALA A 88 -10.48 -22.69 9.32
C ALA A 88 -10.11 -21.75 8.15
N ALA A 89 -10.83 -21.83 7.03
CA ALA A 89 -10.65 -20.91 5.90
C ALA A 89 -11.04 -19.47 6.26
N ARG A 90 -12.15 -19.26 6.98
CA ARG A 90 -12.58 -17.94 7.47
C ARG A 90 -11.51 -17.32 8.39
N VAL A 91 -11.05 -18.07 9.38
CA VAL A 91 -10.00 -17.63 10.31
C VAL A 91 -8.70 -17.26 9.56
N ARG A 92 -8.33 -18.02 8.52
CA ARG A 92 -7.17 -17.72 7.68
C ARG A 92 -7.32 -16.39 6.95
N ILE A 93 -8.51 -16.11 6.40
CA ILE A 93 -8.81 -14.86 5.70
C ILE A 93 -8.71 -13.68 6.69
N GLU A 94 -9.33 -13.79 7.86
CA GLU A 94 -9.26 -12.75 8.89
C GLU A 94 -7.84 -12.48 9.36
N LYS A 95 -7.05 -13.53 9.61
CA LYS A 95 -5.63 -13.40 9.98
C LYS A 95 -4.84 -12.69 8.89
N ARG A 96 -5.11 -13.00 7.61
CA ARG A 96 -4.49 -12.32 6.46
C ARG A 96 -4.87 -10.83 6.43
N GLN A 97 -6.14 -10.51 6.64
CA GLN A 97 -6.61 -9.11 6.69
C GLN A 97 -5.97 -8.33 7.83
N LYS A 98 -5.95 -8.87 9.06
CA LYS A 98 -5.28 -8.25 10.21
C LYS A 98 -3.79 -8.01 9.94
N LYS A 99 -3.11 -8.98 9.32
CA LYS A 99 -1.69 -8.84 8.93
C LYS A 99 -1.49 -7.73 7.88
N LEU A 100 -2.37 -7.66 6.88
CA LEU A 100 -2.33 -6.59 5.87
C LEU A 100 -2.52 -5.21 6.51
N GLN A 101 -3.49 -5.06 7.41
CA GLN A 101 -3.72 -3.82 8.16
C GLN A 101 -2.50 -3.43 9.01
N ALA A 102 -1.92 -4.38 9.75
CA ALA A 102 -0.72 -4.13 10.54
C ALA A 102 0.48 -3.69 9.69
N VAL A 103 0.67 -4.29 8.51
CA VAL A 103 1.72 -3.86 7.56
C VAL A 103 1.46 -2.46 7.05
N GLN A 104 0.21 -2.12 6.70
CA GLN A 104 -0.15 -0.78 6.25
C GLN A 104 0.09 0.26 7.35
N GLN A 105 -0.37 0.01 8.58
CA GLN A 105 -0.12 0.89 9.74
C GLN A 105 1.37 1.08 10.00
N ARG A 106 2.17 0.02 9.88
CA ARG A 106 3.63 0.15 10.02
C ARG A 106 4.26 1.00 8.92
N ARG A 107 3.75 0.92 7.68
CA ARG A 107 4.20 1.74 6.57
C ARG A 107 3.83 3.21 6.78
N THR A 108 2.60 3.50 7.19
CA THR A 108 2.14 4.86 7.47
C THR A 108 2.91 5.48 8.64
N ALA A 109 3.08 4.74 9.74
CA ALA A 109 3.88 5.20 10.89
C ALA A 109 5.33 5.52 10.50
N ARG A 110 5.96 4.69 9.65
CA ARG A 110 7.31 4.96 9.12
C ARG A 110 7.36 6.20 8.24
N ALA A 111 6.34 6.42 7.40
CA ALA A 111 6.26 7.60 6.56
C ALA A 111 6.08 8.86 7.41
N ALA A 112 5.16 8.83 8.37
CA ALA A 112 4.94 9.93 9.33
C ALA A 112 6.22 10.26 10.11
N ALA A 113 6.92 9.26 10.65
CA ALA A 113 8.18 9.47 11.36
C ALA A 113 9.29 10.07 10.46
N ARG A 114 9.28 9.78 9.15
CA ARG A 114 10.20 10.41 8.19
C ARG A 114 9.88 11.88 7.98
N LEU A 115 8.60 12.23 7.85
CA LEU A 115 8.17 13.62 7.71
C LEU A 115 8.52 14.44 8.94
N ILE A 116 8.20 13.95 10.15
CA ILE A 116 8.55 14.62 11.41
C ILE A 116 10.06 14.85 11.50
N ARG A 117 10.88 13.83 11.18
CA ARG A 117 12.34 13.97 11.19
C ARG A 117 12.85 14.99 10.16
N GLN A 118 12.20 15.10 9.00
CA GLN A 118 12.56 16.09 7.99
C GLN A 118 12.18 17.50 8.45
N GLU A 119 11.00 17.67 9.03
CA GLU A 119 10.55 18.95 9.59
C GLU A 119 11.45 19.42 10.73
N GLU A 120 11.80 18.55 11.67
CA GLU A 120 12.73 18.87 12.76
C GLU A 120 14.10 19.32 12.23
N LYS A 121 14.65 18.59 11.25
CA LYS A 121 15.91 18.96 10.61
C LYS A 121 15.81 20.30 9.87
N ALA A 122 14.69 20.55 9.19
CA ALA A 122 14.45 21.81 8.49
C ALA A 122 14.32 22.98 9.47
N ARG A 123 13.62 22.79 10.60
CA ARG A 123 13.50 23.78 11.68
C ARG A 123 14.87 24.09 12.28
N GLU A 124 15.64 23.05 12.63
CA GLU A 124 16.97 23.25 13.19
C GLU A 124 17.93 23.93 12.20
N ALA A 125 17.85 23.58 10.91
CA ALA A 125 18.61 24.26 9.86
C ALA A 125 18.20 25.74 9.71
N ALA A 126 16.90 26.04 9.76
CA ALA A 126 16.38 27.40 9.73
C ALA A 126 16.84 28.22 10.96
N ASP A 127 16.82 27.63 12.15
CA ASP A 127 17.30 28.26 13.38
C ASP A 127 18.81 28.53 13.34
N ARG A 128 19.60 27.60 12.77
CA ARG A 128 21.04 27.82 12.56
C ARG A 128 21.28 28.94 11.55
N ALA A 129 20.53 28.95 10.44
CA ALA A 129 20.64 29.99 9.42
C ALA A 129 20.24 31.37 9.97
N SER A 130 19.18 31.46 10.78
CA SER A 130 18.75 32.71 11.41
C SER A 130 19.80 33.24 12.40
N ARG A 131 20.38 32.38 13.24
CA ARG A 131 21.48 32.74 14.15
C ARG A 131 22.72 33.23 13.39
N GLN A 132 23.08 32.57 12.29
CA GLN A 132 24.20 32.99 11.45
C GLN A 132 23.91 34.34 10.77
N ALA A 133 22.70 34.54 10.25
CA ALA A 133 22.29 35.81 9.67
C ALA A 133 22.34 36.95 10.71
N ALA A 134 21.82 36.73 11.92
CA ALA A 134 21.87 37.69 13.02
C ALA A 134 23.32 38.05 13.44
N ARG A 135 24.23 37.07 13.49
CA ARG A 135 25.66 37.34 13.75
C ARG A 135 26.29 38.18 12.64
N ARG A 136 26.00 37.87 11.38
CA ARG A 136 26.51 38.63 10.22
C ARG A 136 25.97 40.06 10.20
N THR A 137 24.69 40.28 10.52
CA THR A 137 24.13 41.64 10.60
C THR A 137 24.76 42.43 11.74
N GLN A 138 24.92 41.84 12.93
CA GLN A 138 25.64 42.48 14.05
C GLN A 138 27.07 42.87 13.68
N GLN A 139 27.83 41.97 13.03
CA GLN A 139 29.19 42.28 12.57
C GLN A 139 29.22 43.45 11.58
N ARG A 140 28.29 43.47 10.61
CA ARG A 140 28.17 44.58 9.65
C ARG A 140 27.85 45.90 10.33
N LEU A 141 26.93 45.91 11.30
CA LEU A 141 26.59 47.10 12.07
C LEU A 141 27.80 47.62 12.86
N GLN A 142 28.55 46.74 13.53
CA GLN A 142 29.77 47.12 14.25
C GLN A 142 30.83 47.71 13.31
N GLN A 143 31.04 47.11 12.13
CA GLN A 143 31.96 47.66 11.12
C GLN A 143 31.51 49.03 10.62
N ALA A 144 30.22 49.20 10.32
CA ALA A 144 29.65 50.48 9.88
C ALA A 144 29.80 51.57 10.96
N GLN A 145 29.57 51.23 12.24
CA GLN A 145 29.80 52.15 13.35
C GLN A 145 31.27 52.57 13.46
N LYS A 146 32.21 51.61 13.39
CA LYS A 146 33.66 51.91 13.39
C LYS A 146 34.06 52.78 12.19
N ALA A 147 33.52 52.52 11.01
CA ALA A 147 33.75 53.32 9.80
C ALA A 147 33.18 54.74 9.94
N ALA A 148 31.96 54.90 10.47
CA ALA A 148 31.36 56.20 10.74
C ALA A 148 32.15 57.02 11.77
N GLN A 149 32.67 56.38 12.83
CA GLN A 149 33.55 57.04 13.80
C GLN A 149 34.87 57.51 13.15
N ARG A 150 35.48 56.69 12.27
CA ARG A 150 36.66 57.10 11.48
C ARG A 150 36.35 58.23 10.50
N GLY A 151 35.17 58.21 9.87
CA GLY A 151 34.68 59.27 8.98
C GLY A 151 34.50 60.60 9.71
N LYS A 152 33.90 60.60 10.90
CA LYS A 152 33.80 61.80 11.76
C LYS A 152 35.17 62.35 12.16
N ARG A 153 36.13 61.49 12.53
CA ARG A 153 37.52 61.89 12.79
C ARG A 153 38.24 62.48 11.56
N ARG A 154 37.89 62.03 10.34
CA ARG A 154 38.42 62.59 9.09
C ARG A 154 37.71 63.88 8.67
N LEU A 155 36.41 64.02 8.87
CA LEU A 155 35.66 65.27 8.63
C LEU A 155 36.07 66.39 9.58
N LEU A 156 36.38 66.07 10.84
CA LEU A 156 36.97 67.02 11.79
C LEU A 156 38.42 67.43 11.42
N LYS A 157 39.10 66.66 10.56
CA LYS A 157 40.43 66.99 10.02
C LYS A 157 40.41 67.51 8.58
N ALA A 158 39.28 67.39 7.88
CA ALA A 158 39.12 67.76 6.46
C ALA A 158 38.31 69.06 6.26
N SER A 159 38.05 69.82 7.34
CA SER A 159 37.59 71.22 7.20
C SER A 159 38.68 72.14 6.61
N THR A 160 39.90 71.63 6.40
CA THR A 160 40.93 72.32 5.63
C THR A 160 41.14 71.62 4.29
N LYS A 161 40.62 72.27 3.24
CA LYS A 161 40.81 72.02 1.80
C LYS A 161 39.94 70.91 1.18
N ALA A 162 38.82 71.33 0.60
CA ALA A 162 38.20 70.63 -0.53
C ALA A 162 38.46 71.44 -1.83
N GLY A 163 39.53 71.07 -2.53
CA GLY A 163 39.77 71.44 -3.92
C GLY A 163 39.18 70.38 -4.85
N LEU A 164 38.32 70.85 -5.74
CA LEU A 164 37.59 70.12 -6.78
C LEU A 164 38.53 69.44 -7.79
N LYS A 165 38.50 68.10 -7.97
CA LYS A 165 38.88 67.46 -9.25
C LYS A 165 38.13 66.15 -9.53
N LYS A 166 37.48 66.15 -10.70
CA LYS A 166 36.91 65.00 -11.45
C LYS A 166 37.99 63.96 -11.79
N ARG A 167 37.61 62.68 -11.90
CA ARG A 167 38.06 61.82 -13.00
C ARG A 167 37.20 60.56 -13.16
N VAL A 168 36.82 60.36 -14.42
CA VAL A 168 36.18 59.21 -15.07
C VAL A 168 37.26 58.22 -15.49
N ALA A 169 37.01 56.90 -15.41
CA ALA A 169 37.59 55.85 -16.27
C ALA A 169 37.03 54.45 -15.88
N THR A 170 36.10 53.91 -16.69
CA THR A 170 36.26 52.74 -17.60
C THR A 170 36.08 51.36 -16.95
N GLN A 171 34.90 50.77 -17.16
CA GLN A 171 34.70 49.32 -17.07
C GLN A 171 35.15 48.66 -18.38
N ARG A 172 35.82 47.52 -18.27
CA ARG A 172 36.22 46.65 -19.37
C ARG A 172 35.37 45.39 -19.28
N GLU A 173 34.40 45.27 -20.18
CA GLU A 173 33.82 43.98 -20.55
C GLU A 173 34.88 43.16 -21.28
N GLY A 174 34.92 41.86 -20.97
CA GLY A 174 35.82 40.88 -21.56
C GLY A 174 35.09 39.56 -21.66
N SER A 175 34.37 39.41 -22.77
CA SER A 175 33.89 38.15 -23.31
C SER A 175 35.05 37.16 -23.52
N SER A 176 34.82 35.90 -23.18
CA SER A 176 35.50 34.78 -23.84
C SER A 176 34.67 33.52 -23.66
N GLU A 177 33.77 33.27 -24.60
CA GLU A 177 33.40 31.91 -24.97
C GLU A 177 34.66 31.20 -25.48
N ALA A 178 34.93 30.00 -24.99
CA ALA A 178 35.84 29.06 -25.64
C ALA A 178 35.35 27.63 -25.40
N SER A 179 34.88 27.05 -26.50
CA SER A 179 35.19 25.70 -26.97
C SER A 179 34.82 24.51 -26.09
N GLY A 180 33.73 23.88 -26.54
CA GLY A 180 33.63 22.45 -26.82
C GLY A 180 34.82 21.57 -26.44
N ALA A 181 34.58 20.72 -25.45
CA ALA A 181 35.19 19.41 -25.33
C ALA A 181 34.07 18.43 -24.97
N ALA A 182 33.73 17.53 -25.89
CA ALA A 182 32.83 16.41 -25.63
C ALA A 182 33.44 15.52 -24.54
N ALA A 183 33.00 15.74 -23.30
CA ALA A 183 33.38 14.91 -22.17
C ALA A 183 32.72 13.53 -22.33
N ALA A 184 33.54 12.51 -22.56
CA ALA A 184 33.12 11.12 -22.54
C ALA A 184 32.35 10.82 -21.23
N LEU A 185 31.17 10.22 -21.38
CA LEU A 185 30.29 9.84 -20.27
C LEU A 185 31.05 8.95 -19.27
N PRO A 186 30.96 9.20 -17.95
CA PRO A 186 31.58 8.35 -16.96
C PRO A 186 30.95 6.94 -16.98
N PRO A 187 31.73 5.87 -16.74
CA PRO A 187 31.19 4.51 -16.69
C PRO A 187 30.13 4.41 -15.57
N SER A 188 29.00 3.77 -15.88
CA SER A 188 27.93 3.52 -14.92
C SER A 188 28.47 2.85 -13.66
N GLN A 189 28.36 3.54 -12.53
CA GLN A 189 28.77 3.02 -11.22
C GLN A 189 27.56 2.41 -10.50
N SER A 190 27.77 1.26 -9.84
CA SER A 190 26.73 0.67 -9.01
C SER A 190 26.41 1.58 -7.81
N ARG A 191 25.30 1.32 -7.11
CA ARG A 191 24.94 2.03 -5.85
C ARG A 191 26.02 1.96 -4.76
N HIS A 192 27.07 1.15 -4.93
CA HIS A 192 28.19 0.98 -4.00
C HIS A 192 29.53 1.40 -4.62
N GLY A 193 29.52 2.20 -5.69
CA GLY A 193 30.72 2.82 -6.27
C GLY A 193 31.61 1.88 -7.07
N ARG A 194 31.15 0.67 -7.40
CA ARG A 194 31.92 -0.26 -8.25
C ARG A 194 31.66 0.02 -9.73
N ALA A 195 32.73 0.08 -10.52
CA ALA A 195 32.65 0.24 -11.96
C ALA A 195 32.02 -1.01 -12.61
N ILE A 196 30.92 -0.83 -13.36
CA ILE A 196 30.23 -1.92 -14.05
C ILE A 196 30.87 -2.12 -15.42
N LYS A 197 31.53 -3.27 -15.63
CA LYS A 197 32.05 -3.66 -16.94
C LYS A 197 30.95 -4.38 -17.72
N LEU A 198 30.40 -3.74 -18.75
CA LEU A 198 29.43 -4.38 -19.64
C LEU A 198 30.12 -5.44 -20.53
N PRO A 199 29.57 -6.67 -20.64
CA PRO A 199 30.09 -7.70 -21.53
C PRO A 199 30.03 -7.26 -22.99
N ALA A 200 30.98 -7.72 -23.82
CA ALA A 200 31.09 -7.33 -25.24
C ALA A 200 29.84 -7.65 -26.09
N LYS A 201 29.02 -8.61 -25.65
CA LYS A 201 27.74 -8.96 -26.30
C LYS A 201 26.66 -7.87 -26.19
N TYR A 202 26.84 -6.93 -25.25
CA TYR A 202 25.91 -5.85 -24.94
C TYR A 202 26.58 -4.46 -25.10
N ARG A 203 27.72 -4.39 -25.80
CA ARG A 203 28.33 -3.14 -26.22
C ARG A 203 27.82 -2.75 -27.59
#